data_AF-A0A835KPB8-F1
#
_entry.id   AF-A0A835KPB8-F1
#
_cell.length_a   1.000
_cell.length_b   1.000
_cell.length_c   1.000
_cell.angle_alpha   90.00
_cell.angle_beta   90.00
_cell.angle_gamma   90.00
#
_symmetry.space_group_name_H-M   'P 1'
#
loop_
_entity.id
_entity.type
_entity.pdbx_description
1 polymer ?
#
loop_
_entity_poly.entity_id
_entity_poly.type
_entity_poly.pdbx_seq_one_letter_code
_entity_poly.pdbx_strand_id
1 'polypeptide(L)'
;MATGVKITMFLFLAFSSAVAQNVRESKVEEFHVGVVLDLGTTVGKVANTSISIAVEDFYAVHPNYTTRLILHVRDSMSDDVQAAYAGKFHPHL
;
A
#
# COMPACT_ATOMS: atom_id res chain seq x y z
N MET A 1 47.92 13.80 -23.54
CA MET A 1 46.55 14.37 -23.55
C MET A 1 45.45 13.33 -23.27
N ALA A 2 45.58 12.07 -23.70
CA ALA A 2 44.53 11.05 -23.53
C ALA A 2 44.45 10.36 -22.14
N THR A 3 45.52 10.39 -21.34
CA THR A 3 45.58 9.70 -20.03
C THR A 3 44.87 10.45 -18.90
N GLY A 4 44.90 11.78 -18.89
CA GLY A 4 44.23 12.60 -17.86
C GLY A 4 42.69 12.57 -17.95
N VAL A 5 42.14 12.44 -19.16
CA VAL A 5 40.68 12.34 -19.39
C VAL A 5 40.13 11.02 -18.85
N LYS A 6 40.89 9.93 -18.94
CA LYS A 6 40.50 8.62 -18.40
C LYS A 6 40.40 8.63 -16.87
N ILE A 7 41.36 9.28 -16.21
CA ILE A 7 41.41 9.38 -14.74
C ILE A 7 40.25 10.23 -14.23
N THR A 8 40.01 11.37 -14.85
CA THR A 8 38.89 12.25 -14.49
C THR A 8 37.53 11.58 -14.73
N MET A 9 37.37 10.84 -15.84
CA MET A 9 36.17 10.06 -16.12
C MET A 9 35.95 8.92 -15.11
N PHE A 10 37.00 8.20 -14.71
CA PHE A 10 36.92 7.15 -13.68
C PHE A 10 36.54 7.71 -12.31
N LEU A 11 37.13 8.86 -11.93
CA LEU A 11 36.80 9.55 -10.67
C LEU A 11 35.34 10.03 -10.66
N PHE A 12 34.84 10.54 -11.80
CA PHE A 12 33.46 10.99 -11.93
C PHE A 12 32.45 9.83 -11.84
N LEU A 13 32.79 8.67 -12.41
CA LEU A 13 31.98 7.44 -12.25
C LEU A 13 31.96 6.96 -10.79
N ALA A 14 33.11 6.95 -10.12
CA ALA A 14 33.21 6.54 -8.72
C ALA A 14 32.40 7.47 -7.78
N PHE A 15 32.43 8.78 -8.05
CA PHE A 15 31.64 9.76 -7.30
C PHE A 15 30.14 9.56 -7.50
N SER A 16 29.72 9.27 -8.74
CA SER A 16 28.31 8.95 -9.06
C SER A 16 27.82 7.70 -8.33
N SER A 17 28.66 6.67 -8.19
CA SER A 17 28.29 5.45 -7.44
C SER A 17 28.18 5.69 -5.92
N ALA A 18 28.96 6.61 -5.36
CA ALA A 18 28.89 6.94 -3.93
C ALA A 18 27.59 7.69 -3.55
N VAL A 19 26.98 8.40 -4.50
CA VAL A 19 25.69 9.09 -4.32
C VAL A 19 24.51 8.11 -4.48
N ALA A 20 24.71 6.93 -5.07
CA ALA A 20 23.65 6.00 -5.47
C ALA A 20 23.28 4.91 -4.42
N GLN A 21 23.84 4.94 -3.21
CA GLN A 21 23.64 3.87 -2.23
C GLN A 21 22.93 4.36 -0.97
N ASN A 22 21.61 4.51 -1.05
CA ASN A 22 20.72 4.44 0.12
C ASN A 22 19.28 4.13 -0.29
N VAL A 23 19.09 3.14 -1.18
CA VAL A 23 17.78 2.49 -1.29
C VAL A 23 17.70 1.54 -0.10
N ARG A 24 17.22 2.04 1.05
CA ARG A 24 16.73 1.15 2.11
C ARG A 24 15.57 0.41 1.48
N GLU A 25 15.69 -0.91 1.36
CA GLU A 25 14.57 -1.77 1.04
C GLU A 25 13.54 -1.58 2.15
N SER A 26 12.60 -0.65 1.93
CA SER A 26 11.58 -0.34 2.90
C SER A 26 10.64 -1.52 2.92
N LYS A 27 10.73 -2.35 3.96
CA LYS A 27 9.78 -3.44 4.18
C LYS A 27 8.38 -2.83 4.14
N VAL A 28 7.59 -3.25 3.15
CA VAL A 28 6.18 -2.92 3.08
C VAL A 28 5.50 -3.61 4.26
N GLU A 29 4.88 -2.84 5.12
CA GLU A 29 4.15 -3.37 6.28
C GLU A 29 2.67 -3.43 5.95
N GLU A 30 2.08 -4.62 5.95
CA GLU A 30 0.66 -4.79 5.71
C GLU A 30 -0.14 -4.49 6.98
N PHE A 31 -1.11 -3.59 6.89
CA PHE A 31 -2.04 -3.29 7.96
C PHE A 31 -3.44 -3.76 7.55
N HIS A 32 -3.91 -4.81 8.19
CA HIS A 32 -5.16 -5.47 7.82
C HIS A 32 -6.36 -4.78 8.49
N VAL A 33 -7.40 -4.48 7.70
CA VAL A 33 -8.63 -3.83 8.15
C VAL A 33 -9.83 -4.68 7.75
N GLY A 34 -10.66 -5.06 8.72
CA GLY A 34 -11.95 -5.71 8.46
C GLY A 34 -13.03 -4.69 8.10
N VAL A 35 -13.79 -4.97 7.04
CA VAL A 35 -14.92 -4.14 6.60
C VAL A 35 -16.15 -5.04 6.43
N VAL A 36 -17.22 -4.76 7.17
CA VAL A 36 -18.50 -5.49 7.06
C VAL A 36 -19.56 -4.52 6.56
N LEU A 37 -20.17 -4.85 5.43
CA LEU A 37 -21.17 -4.02 4.74
C LEU A 37 -22.29 -4.91 4.19
N ASP A 38 -23.49 -4.37 4.04
CA ASP A 38 -24.54 -5.03 3.26
C ASP A 38 -24.34 -4.76 1.77
N LEU A 39 -23.64 -5.67 1.07
CA LEU A 39 -23.32 -5.52 -0.35
C LEU A 39 -24.52 -5.80 -1.27
N GLY A 40 -25.64 -6.27 -0.72
CA GLY A 40 -26.92 -6.35 -1.42
C GLY A 40 -27.57 -4.98 -1.65
N THR A 41 -27.23 -3.98 -0.83
CA THR A 41 -27.82 -2.64 -0.89
C THR A 41 -26.99 -1.64 -1.70
N THR A 42 -27.65 -0.61 -2.25
CA THR A 42 -26.95 0.52 -2.90
C THR A 42 -26.01 1.23 -1.93
N VAL A 43 -26.44 1.40 -0.66
CA VAL A 43 -25.63 2.06 0.37
C VAL A 43 -24.34 1.30 0.64
N GLY A 44 -24.40 -0.02 0.82
CA GLY A 44 -23.21 -0.82 1.07
C GLY A 44 -22.25 -0.85 -0.13
N LYS A 45 -22.77 -0.89 -1.36
CA LYS A 45 -21.94 -0.78 -2.58
C LYS A 45 -21.24 0.56 -2.69
N VAL A 46 -21.98 1.66 -2.48
CA VAL A 46 -21.41 3.02 -2.49
C VAL A 46 -20.36 3.15 -1.39
N ALA A 47 -20.64 2.68 -0.18
CA ALA A 47 -19.68 2.71 0.93
C ALA A 47 -18.39 1.93 0.58
N ASN A 48 -18.51 0.73 0.00
CA ASN A 48 -17.35 -0.06 -0.42
C ASN A 48 -16.49 0.68 -1.46
N THR A 49 -17.12 1.27 -2.48
CA THR A 49 -16.42 2.08 -3.49
C THR A 49 -15.78 3.32 -2.86
N SER A 50 -16.50 4.05 -1.99
CA SER A 50 -15.97 5.22 -1.30
C SER A 50 -14.76 4.91 -0.44
N ILE A 51 -14.76 3.76 0.25
CA ILE A 51 -13.60 3.29 1.04
C ILE A 51 -12.40 3.01 0.11
N SER A 52 -12.60 2.32 -1.02
CA SER A 52 -11.53 2.04 -1.99
C SER A 52 -10.90 3.33 -2.51
N ILE A 53 -11.74 4.29 -2.93
CA ILE A 53 -11.27 5.58 -3.44
C ILE A 53 -10.50 6.34 -2.36
N ALA A 54 -10.99 6.37 -1.12
CA ALA A 54 -10.29 7.06 -0.03
C ALA A 54 -8.89 6.47 0.24
N VAL A 55 -8.74 5.14 0.12
CA VAL A 55 -7.44 4.47 0.24
C VAL A 55 -6.52 4.84 -0.92
N GLU A 56 -7.04 4.84 -2.15
CA GLU A 56 -6.28 5.26 -3.34
C GLU A 56 -5.84 6.73 -3.24
N ASP A 57 -6.74 7.65 -2.90
CA ASP A 57 -6.48 9.07 -2.70
C ASP A 57 -5.41 9.29 -1.62
N PHE A 58 -5.48 8.54 -0.51
CA PHE A 58 -4.48 8.61 0.55
C PHE A 58 -3.09 8.28 0.02
N TYR A 59 -2.93 7.20 -0.76
CA TYR A 59 -1.64 6.81 -1.31
C TYR A 59 -1.17 7.68 -2.48
N ALA A 60 -2.09 8.32 -3.21
CA ALA A 60 -1.75 9.30 -4.23
C ALA A 60 -1.05 10.53 -3.63
N VAL A 61 -1.49 10.98 -2.44
CA VAL A 61 -0.87 12.10 -1.72
C VAL A 61 0.36 11.67 -0.91
N HIS A 62 0.43 10.40 -0.50
CA HIS A 62 1.53 9.84 0.31
C HIS A 62 2.28 8.70 -0.41
N PRO A 63 2.98 8.96 -1.54
CA PRO A 63 3.58 7.91 -2.36
C PRO A 63 4.68 7.10 -1.65
N ASN A 64 5.33 7.70 -0.65
CA ASN A 64 6.40 7.08 0.13
C ASN A 64 5.90 6.42 1.44
N TYR A 65 4.59 6.36 1.69
CA TYR A 65 4.05 5.68 2.85
C TYR A 65 4.18 4.16 2.67
N THR A 66 4.91 3.52 3.57
CA THR A 66 5.33 2.11 3.42
C THR A 66 4.32 1.13 3.98
N THR A 67 3.41 1.58 4.85
CA THR A 67 2.33 0.74 5.37
C THR A 67 1.20 0.65 4.35
N ARG A 68 0.80 -0.57 3.98
CA ARG A 68 -0.25 -0.86 2.99
C ARG A 68 -1.51 -1.37 3.69
N LEU A 69 -2.62 -0.66 3.52
CA LEU A 69 -3.93 -1.06 4.02
C LEU A 69 -4.46 -2.23 3.19
N ILE A 70 -4.70 -3.36 3.83
CA ILE A 70 -5.30 -4.54 3.22
C ILE A 70 -6.74 -4.65 3.74
N LEU A 71 -7.70 -4.35 2.87
CA LEU A 71 -9.12 -4.38 3.20
C LEU A 71 -9.70 -5.79 3.05
N HIS A 72 -10.33 -6.29 4.12
CA HIS A 72 -11.04 -7.57 4.16
C HIS A 72 -12.53 -7.30 4.19
N VAL A 73 -13.13 -7.16 3.01
CA VAL A 73 -14.56 -6.84 2.86
C VAL A 73 -15.41 -8.11 2.95
N ARG A 74 -16.44 -8.10 3.78
CA ARG A 74 -17.38 -9.22 3.97
C ARG A 74 -18.82 -8.71 3.90
N ASP A 75 -19.66 -9.45 3.21
CA ASP A 75 -21.09 -9.13 3.05
C ASP A 75 -21.89 -9.56 4.28
N SER A 76 -22.70 -8.65 4.84
CA SER A 76 -23.65 -8.97 5.92
C SER A 76 -24.93 -9.63 5.41
N MET A 77 -25.23 -9.55 4.11
CA MET A 77 -26.44 -10.12 3.50
C MET A 77 -27.74 -9.67 4.19
N SER A 78 -27.80 -8.43 4.70
CA SER A 78 -28.94 -7.89 5.45
C SER A 78 -29.30 -8.68 6.73
N ASP A 79 -28.33 -9.41 7.29
CA ASP A 79 -28.53 -10.26 8.45
C ASP A 79 -27.53 -9.93 9.57
N ASP A 80 -28.06 -9.67 10.77
CA ASP A 80 -27.25 -9.24 11.93
C ASP A 80 -26.34 -10.36 12.46
N VAL A 81 -26.76 -11.63 12.34
CA VAL A 81 -25.95 -12.78 12.76
C VAL A 81 -24.78 -12.97 11.81
N GLN A 82 -25.03 -12.82 10.50
CA GLN A 82 -23.99 -12.86 9.48
C GLN A 82 -23.03 -11.69 9.62
N ALA A 83 -23.52 -10.47 9.92
CA ALA A 83 -22.67 -9.32 10.22
C ALA A 83 -21.75 -9.58 11.43
N ALA A 84 -22.31 -10.10 12.53
CA ALA A 84 -21.54 -10.43 13.72
C ALA A 84 -20.51 -11.55 13.46
N TYR A 85 -20.87 -12.56 12.67
CA TYR A 85 -19.95 -13.61 12.26
C TYR A 85 -18.82 -13.08 11.37
N ALA A 86 -19.13 -12.18 10.43
CA ALA A 86 -18.16 -11.52 9.56
C ALA A 86 -17.18 -10.64 10.34
N GLY A 87 -17.59 -10.08 11.48
CA GLY A 87 -16.72 -9.33 12.39
C GLY A 87 -15.64 -10.17 13.09
N LYS A 88 -15.72 -11.51 13.05
CA LYS A 88 -14.65 -12.39 13.54
C LYS A 88 -13.46 -12.30 12.59
N PHE A 89 -12.54 -11.40 12.92
CA PHE A 89 -11.29 -11.21 12.20
C PHE A 89 -10.31 -12.34 12.54
N HIS A 90 -9.92 -13.10 11.53
CA HIS A 90 -8.84 -14.10 11.62
C HIS A 90 -7.63 -13.57 10.84
N PRO A 91 -6.58 -13.06 11.52
CA PRO A 91 -5.44 -12.42 10.86
C PRO A 91 -4.56 -13.35 9.98
N HIS A 92 -4.89 -14.63 9.87
CA HIS A 92 -3.99 -15.65 9.31
C HIS A 92 -4.69 -16.73 8.44
N LEU A 93 -5.89 -16.45 7.93
CA LEU A 93 -6.55 -17.28 6.92
C LEU A 93 -6.72 -16.48 5.63
#